data_AF-A0A1J3CNZ2-F1
#
_entry.id   AF-A0A1J3CNZ2-F1
#
_cell.length_a   1.000
_cell.length_b   1.000
_cell.length_c   1.000
_cell.angle_alpha   90.00
_cell.angle_beta   90.00
_cell.angle_gamma   90.00
#
_symmetry.space_group_name_H-M   'P 1'
#
loop_
_entity.id
_entity.type
_entity.pdbx_description
1 polymer ?
#
loop_
_entity_poly.entity_id
_entity_poly.type
_entity_poly.pdbx_seq_one_letter_code
_entity_poly.pdbx_strand_id
1 'polypeptide(L)'
;RLPSRFRQNHLVELSLQYSNLEILWDRTVKLWNLRRLDVTGSEYLRELPDLSASKNFEELIIEGCVWLRKIPESIRRLCYLTKLNTVH
;
A
#
# COMPACT_ATOMS: atom_id res chain seq x y z
N ARG A 1 10.35 -5.70 5.94
CA ARG A 1 9.88 -4.34 6.29
C ARG A 1 10.76 -3.27 5.66
N LEU A 2 10.23 -2.07 5.43
CA LEU A 2 11.01 -0.88 5.02
C LEU A 2 11.71 -0.21 6.22
N PRO A 3 12.83 0.50 6.02
CA PRO A 3 13.55 1.16 7.11
C PRO A 3 12.72 2.25 7.80
N SER A 4 12.85 2.34 9.12
CA SER A 4 12.15 3.33 9.95
C SER A 4 12.59 4.79 9.70
N ARG A 5 13.75 5.01 9.09
CA ARG A 5 14.26 6.35 8.70
C ARG A 5 13.92 6.72 7.25
N PHE A 6 13.10 5.93 6.56
CA PHE A 6 12.68 6.24 5.21
C PHE A 6 11.86 7.54 5.21
N ARG A 7 12.29 8.57 4.45
CA ARG A 7 11.57 9.85 4.34
C ARG A 7 10.34 9.68 3.44
N GLN A 8 9.23 9.25 4.04
CA GLN A 8 8.01 8.92 3.29
C GLN A 8 7.21 10.15 2.87
N ASN A 9 7.52 11.32 3.42
CA ASN A 9 6.75 12.55 3.24
C ASN A 9 6.69 13.02 1.78
N HIS A 10 7.62 12.62 0.92
CA HIS A 10 7.63 12.98 -0.51
C HIS A 10 7.38 11.78 -1.42
N LEU A 11 7.01 10.63 -0.84
CA LEU A 11 6.77 9.42 -1.59
C LEU A 11 5.45 9.58 -2.36
N VAL A 12 5.55 9.66 -3.68
CA VAL A 12 4.40 9.77 -4.60
C VAL A 12 3.98 8.39 -5.08
N GLU A 13 4.94 7.51 -5.34
CA GLU A 13 4.70 6.15 -5.80
C GLU A 13 5.60 5.20 -5.03
N LEU A 14 5.05 4.04 -4.68
CA LEU A 14 5.79 2.93 -4.08
C LEU A 14 5.46 1.65 -4.85
N SER A 15 6.47 1.09 -5.49
CA SER A 15 6.41 -0.24 -6.11
C SER A 15 7.32 -1.20 -5.35
N LEU A 16 6.74 -2.28 -4.87
CA LEU A 16 7.39 -3.38 -4.16
C LEU A 16 6.92 -4.71 -4.75
N GLN A 17 6.85 -4.79 -6.07
CA GLN A 17 6.41 -6.00 -6.76
C GLN A 17 7.33 -7.20 -6.40
N TYR A 18 6.73 -8.38 -6.30
CA TYR A 18 7.39 -9.66 -6.02
C TYR A 18 8.26 -9.64 -4.76
N SER A 19 7.87 -8.83 -3.77
CA SER A 19 8.65 -8.67 -2.56
C SER A 19 8.30 -9.72 -1.52
N ASN A 20 9.32 -10.23 -0.81
CA ASN A 20 9.14 -11.17 0.29
C ASN A 20 8.78 -10.49 1.62
N LEU A 21 8.16 -9.31 1.56
CA LEU A 21 7.82 -8.52 2.73
C LEU A 21 6.53 -9.04 3.36
N GLU A 22 6.60 -9.48 4.62
CA GLU A 22 5.37 -9.81 5.36
C GLU A 22 4.57 -8.57 5.76
N ILE A 23 5.28 -7.46 6.05
CA ILE A 23 4.73 -6.16 6.42
C ILE A 23 5.56 -5.03 5.77
N LEU A 24 4.90 -3.93 5.37
CA LEU A 24 5.59 -2.75 4.84
C LEU A 24 6.25 -1.95 5.98
N TRP A 25 5.46 -1.57 7.00
CA TRP A 25 5.92 -0.84 8.17
C TRP A 25 5.35 -1.43 9.46
N ASP A 26 6.17 -1.36 10.49
CA ASP A 26 5.96 -1.86 11.86
C ASP A 26 5.25 -0.84 12.78
N ARG A 27 4.89 0.32 12.23
CA ARG A 27 4.12 1.37 12.90
C ARG A 27 3.24 2.09 11.90
N THR A 28 2.27 2.84 12.40
CA THR A 28 1.47 3.74 11.57
C THR A 28 2.36 4.78 10.89
N VAL A 29 2.41 4.75 9.56
CA VAL A 29 3.11 5.73 8.73
C VAL A 29 2.08 6.54 7.97
N LYS A 30 2.24 7.87 7.97
CA LYS A 30 1.39 8.76 7.18
C LYS A 30 2.03 8.98 5.81
N LEU A 31 1.38 8.47 4.78
CA LEU A 31 1.85 8.53 3.39
C LEU A 31 1.18 9.69 2.64
N TRP A 32 1.29 10.91 3.17
CA TRP A 32 0.48 12.08 2.75
C TRP A 32 0.43 12.33 1.24
N ASN A 33 1.56 12.13 0.56
CA ASN A 33 1.72 12.43 -0.87
C ASN A 33 1.61 11.19 -1.77
N LEU A 34 1.33 10.02 -1.21
CA LEU A 34 1.28 8.78 -1.98
C LEU A 34 0.04 8.77 -2.86
N ARG A 35 0.27 8.55 -4.15
CA ARG A 35 -0.72 8.43 -5.22
C ARG A 35 -0.87 6.98 -5.69
N ARG A 36 0.21 6.19 -5.68
CA ARG A 36 0.20 4.80 -6.17
C ARG A 36 0.94 3.86 -5.24
N LEU A 37 0.32 2.71 -4.95
CA LEU A 37 0.94 1.56 -4.29
C LEU A 37 0.76 0.31 -5.15
N ASP A 38 1.88 -0.29 -5.54
CA ASP A 38 1.93 -1.53 -6.30
C ASP A 38 2.75 -2.57 -5.54
N VAL A 39 2.10 -3.64 -5.12
CA VAL A 39 2.72 -4.76 -4.40
C VAL A 39 2.48 -6.08 -5.12
N THR A 40 2.21 -6.02 -6.43
CA THR A 40 1.92 -7.20 -7.28
C THR A 40 2.88 -8.34 -7.02
N GLY A 41 2.36 -9.56 -6.80
CA GLY A 41 3.16 -10.76 -6.57
C GLY A 41 3.87 -10.81 -5.21
N SER A 42 3.59 -9.89 -4.28
CA SER A 42 4.12 -9.96 -2.91
C SER A 42 3.35 -10.99 -2.09
N GLU A 43 3.58 -12.27 -2.39
CA GLU A 43 2.80 -13.39 -1.87
C GLU A 43 2.72 -13.40 -0.35
N TYR A 44 3.82 -13.10 0.34
CA TYR A 44 3.92 -13.14 1.80
C TYR A 44 3.33 -11.92 2.50
N LEU A 45 2.89 -10.89 1.77
CA LEU A 45 2.38 -9.66 2.35
C LEU A 45 1.07 -9.93 3.10
N ARG A 46 1.06 -9.65 4.41
CA ARG A 46 -0.09 -9.94 5.28
C ARG A 46 -1.03 -8.76 5.46
N GLU A 47 -0.50 -7.54 5.43
CA GLU A 47 -1.22 -6.31 5.79
C GLU A 47 -0.77 -5.10 4.96
N LEU A 48 -1.73 -4.26 4.57
CA LEU A 48 -1.48 -2.96 3.93
C LEU A 48 -1.30 -1.84 4.98
N PRO A 49 -0.55 -0.77 4.66
CA PRO A 49 -0.50 0.42 5.50
C PRO A 49 -1.87 1.11 5.60
N ASP A 50 -2.07 1.92 6.64
CA ASP A 50 -3.23 2.82 6.65
C ASP A 50 -3.05 3.94 5.61
N LEU A 51 -3.92 3.94 4.60
CA LEU A 51 -3.93 4.92 3.53
C LEU A 51 -4.84 6.14 3.84
N SER A 52 -5.45 6.22 5.03
CA SER A 52 -6.40 7.28 5.37
C SER A 52 -5.86 8.71 5.28
N ALA A 53 -4.53 8.86 5.42
CA ALA A 53 -3.80 10.12 5.30
C ALA A 53 -3.40 10.46 3.85
N SER A 54 -3.44 9.51 2.93
CA SER A 54 -3.06 9.66 1.52
C SER A 54 -4.23 10.27 0.73
N LYS A 55 -4.48 11.56 0.92
CA LYS A 55 -5.69 12.21 0.38
C LYS A 55 -5.78 12.20 -1.13
N ASN A 56 -4.65 12.19 -1.83
CA ASN A 56 -4.56 12.17 -3.29
C ASN A 56 -4.26 10.76 -3.84
N PHE A 57 -4.57 9.71 -3.08
CA PHE A 57 -4.31 8.34 -3.49
C PHE A 57 -5.22 7.91 -4.65
N GLU A 58 -4.62 7.35 -5.70
CA GLU A 58 -5.25 7.09 -7.00
C GLU A 58 -5.29 5.60 -7.35
N GLU A 59 -4.22 4.85 -7.07
CA GLU A 59 -4.07 3.47 -7.57
C GLU A 59 -3.54 2.51 -6.50
N LEU A 60 -4.28 1.43 -6.23
CA LEU A 60 -3.82 0.27 -5.45
C LEU A 60 -3.81 -0.99 -6.32
N ILE A 61 -2.66 -1.64 -6.42
CA ILE A 61 -2.48 -2.90 -7.16
C ILE A 61 -1.91 -3.95 -6.18
N ILE A 62 -2.70 -4.99 -5.94
CA ILE A 62 -2.39 -6.08 -4.99
C ILE A 62 -2.57 -7.46 -5.63
N GLU A 63 -2.42 -7.55 -6.95
CA GLU A 63 -2.52 -8.82 -7.68
C GLU A 63 -1.52 -9.84 -7.15
N GLY A 64 -1.89 -11.12 -7.06
CA GLY A 64 -1.00 -12.18 -6.56
C GLY A 64 -0.56 -12.04 -5.09
N CYS A 65 -1.17 -11.17 -4.29
CA CYS A 65 -0.90 -11.06 -2.84
C CYS A 65 -1.72 -12.10 -2.06
N VAL A 66 -1.33 -13.37 -2.15
CA VAL A 66 -2.14 -14.51 -1.67
C VAL A 66 -2.29 -14.59 -0.15
N TRP A 67 -1.35 -14.04 0.65
CA TRP A 67 -1.47 -13.98 2.12
C TRP A 67 -2.08 -12.68 2.65
N LEU A 68 -2.51 -11.77 1.78
CA LEU A 68 -3.07 -10.49 2.21
C LEU A 68 -4.45 -10.71 2.84
N ARG A 69 -4.58 -10.41 4.13
CA ARG A 69 -5.78 -10.75 4.90
C ARG A 69 -6.98 -9.87 4.61
N LYS A 70 -6.74 -8.58 4.40
CA LYS A 70 -7.80 -7.58 4.20
C LYS A 70 -7.25 -6.31 3.54
N ILE A 71 -8.14 -5.66 2.80
CA ILE A 71 -7.95 -4.28 2.36
C ILE A 71 -8.48 -3.36 3.48
N PRO A 72 -7.73 -2.34 3.93
CA PRO A 72 -8.21 -1.40 4.95
C PRO A 72 -9.50 -0.69 4.53
N GLU A 73 -10.50 -0.62 5.42
CA GLU A 73 -11.76 0.08 5.13
C GLU A 73 -11.58 1.57 4.85
N SER A 74 -10.45 2.15 5.28
CA SER A 74 -10.07 3.52 4.94
C SER A 74 -9.99 3.77 3.44
N ILE A 75 -9.83 2.72 2.62
CA ILE A 75 -9.86 2.81 1.16
C ILE A 75 -11.18 3.39 0.62
N ARG A 76 -12.30 3.13 1.30
CA ARG A 76 -13.63 3.66 0.91
C ARG A 76 -13.74 5.18 1.07
N ARG A 77 -12.83 5.79 1.84
CA ARG A 77 -12.81 7.23 2.12
C ARG A 77 -11.83 7.99 1.20
N LEU A 78 -11.20 7.30 0.25
CA LEU A 78 -10.26 7.90 -0.70
C LEU A 78 -11.02 8.45 -1.90
N CYS A 79 -11.20 9.77 -1.95
CA CYS A 79 -12.00 10.43 -2.98
C CYS A 79 -11.40 10.35 -4.40
N TYR A 80 -10.09 10.13 -4.51
CA TYR A 80 -9.37 10.11 -5.80
C TYR A 80 -8.97 8.70 -6.25
N LEU A 81 -9.37 7.66 -5.52
CA LEU A 81 -9.08 6.29 -5.91
C LEU A 81 -9.81 5.97 -7.22
N THR A 82 -9.05 5.78 -8.28
CA THR A 82 -9.57 5.48 -9.62
C THR A 82 -9.31 4.04 -10.04
N LYS A 83 -8.30 3.39 -9.44
CA LYS A 83 -7.98 1.98 -9.72
C LYS A 83 -7.75 1.19 -8.44
N LEU A 84 -8.46 0.08 -8.34
CA LEU A 84 -8.27 -0.95 -7.33
C LEU A 84 -8.19 -2.29 -8.05
N ASN A 85 -7.01 -2.89 -8.08
CA ASN A 85 -6.80 -4.17 -8.73
C ASN A 85 -6.44 -5.25 -7.70
N THR A 86 -7.27 -6.29 -7.66
CA THR A 86 -7.24 -7.35 -6.64
C THR A 86 -7.31 -8.76 -7.23
N VAL A 87 -6.96 -8.94 -8.51
CA VAL A 87 -7.05 -10.26 -9.16
C VAL A 87 -6.07 -11.22 -8.48
N HIS A 88 -6.62 -12.34 -8.00
CA HIS A 88 -5.87 -13.47 -7.45
C HIS A 88 -5.60 -14.50 -8.53
#